data_AF-A0A8J3ARW2-F1
#
_entry.id   AF-A0A8J3ARW2-F1
#
_cell.length_a   1.000
_cell.length_b   1.000
_cell.length_c   1.000
_cell.angle_alpha   90.00
_cell.angle_beta   90.00
_cell.angle_gamma   90.00
#
_symmetry.space_group_name_H-M   'P 1'
#
loop_
_entity.id
_entity.type
_entity.pdbx_description
1 polymer ?
#
loop_
_entity_poly.entity_id
_entity_poly.type
_entity_poly.pdbx_seq_one_letter_code
_entity_poly.pdbx_strand_id
1 'polypeptide(L)' 'MDDKKNAPSSDKSKALAAALAQIEKQFGKGSVMRMEDGAVVEEVQVVSTGSLGLDIALGVGGLPRGRIVEIYGPESNDC' A
#
# COMPACT_ATOMS: atom_id res chain seq x y z
N MET A 1 28.14 20.90 6.00
CA MET A 1 27.18 22.02 6.14
C MET A 1 26.31 21.93 4.92
N ASP A 2 25.08 21.44 5.06
CA ASP A 2 23.92 21.32 4.14
C ASP A 2 23.10 20.20 4.80
N ASP A 3 21.88 20.35 5.35
CA ASP A 3 20.69 20.99 4.81
C ASP A 3 19.91 21.74 5.89
N LYS A 4 19.71 23.04 5.66
CA LYS A 4 18.81 23.89 6.43
C LYS A 4 17.53 24.06 5.59
N LYS A 5 16.45 23.34 5.90
CA LYS A 5 15.11 23.71 5.38
C LYS A 5 13.96 23.29 6.31
N ASN A 6 13.79 24.08 7.37
CA ASN A 6 12.57 24.10 8.17
C ASN A 6 11.57 25.10 7.54
N ALA A 7 10.39 24.60 7.12
CA ALA A 7 9.14 25.30 6.70
C ALA A 7 9.14 26.08 5.34
N PRO A 8 8.01 26.17 4.58
CA PRO A 8 6.61 26.17 5.01
C PRO A 8 6.01 24.75 4.93
N SER A 9 5.69 24.18 6.09
CA SER A 9 5.23 22.80 6.21
C SER A 9 3.78 22.61 5.80
N SER A 10 2.93 23.64 5.87
CA SER A 10 1.50 23.54 5.54
C SER A 10 1.22 23.57 4.05
N ASP A 11 1.76 24.56 3.31
CA ASP A 11 1.44 24.76 1.89
C ASP A 11 2.03 23.66 1.01
N LYS A 12 3.25 23.20 1.34
CA LYS A 12 3.85 22.04 0.67
C LYS A 12 3.06 20.76 0.94
N SER A 13 2.58 20.56 2.17
CA SER A 13 1.77 19.38 2.51
C SER A 13 0.40 19.40 1.81
N LYS A 14 -0.22 20.59 1.68
CA LYS A 14 -1.46 20.77 0.92
C LYS A 14 -1.25 20.51 -0.57
N ALA A 15 -0.19 21.07 -1.16
CA ALA A 15 0.15 20.85 -2.56
C ALA A 15 0.47 19.36 -2.84
N LEU A 16 1.20 18.71 -1.93
CA LEU A 16 1.49 17.27 -2.00
C LEU A 16 0.20 16.45 -1.94
N ALA A 17 -0.68 16.71 -0.98
CA ALA A 17 -1.95 15.99 -0.84
C ALA A 17 -2.86 16.17 -2.08
N ALA A 18 -2.92 17.38 -2.64
CA ALA A 18 -3.68 17.65 -3.85
C ALA A 18 -3.12 16.89 -5.07
N ALA A 19 -1.79 16.86 -5.23
CA ALA A 19 -1.15 16.12 -6.30
C ALA A 19 -1.37 14.60 -6.17
N LEU A 20 -1.26 14.07 -4.95
CA LEU A 20 -1.54 12.65 -4.66
C LEU A 20 -2.99 12.29 -5.02
N ALA A 21 -3.96 13.13 -4.64
CA ALA A 21 -5.37 12.93 -4.98
C ALA A 21 -5.62 12.99 -6.49
N GLN A 22 -4.89 13.85 -7.21
CA GLN A 22 -4.99 13.94 -8.67
C GLN A 22 -4.44 12.70 -9.36
N ILE A 23 -3.33 12.14 -8.88
CA ILE A 23 -2.75 10.90 -9.39
C ILE A 23 -3.71 9.73 -9.14
N GLU A 24 -4.28 9.62 -7.94
CA GLU A 24 -5.23 8.56 -7.61
C GLU A 24 -6.50 8.59 -8.49
N LYS A 25 -7.00 9.79 -8.82
CA LYS A 25 -8.15 9.94 -9.73
C LYS A 25 -7.82 9.56 -11.18
N GLN A 26 -6.60 9.82 -11.65
CA GLN A 26 -6.20 9.57 -13.03
C GLN A 26 -5.78 8.12 -13.27
N PHE A 27 -5.08 7.49 -12.31
CA PHE A 27 -4.47 6.18 -12.47
C PHE A 27 -5.17 5.06 -11.67
N GLY A 28 -6.10 5.43 -10.78
CA GLY A 28 -6.87 4.51 -9.95
C GLY A 28 -6.45 4.52 -8.49
N LYS A 29 -7.33 3.98 -7.63
CA LYS A 29 -7.06 3.82 -6.20
C LYS A 29 -5.84 2.92 -6.00
N GLY A 30 -4.90 3.36 -5.15
CA GLY A 30 -3.67 2.63 -4.86
C GLY A 30 -2.51 2.86 -5.82
N SER A 31 -2.61 3.78 -6.79
CA SER A 31 -1.47 4.13 -7.67
C SER A 31 -0.31 4.82 -6.94
N VAL A 32 -0.60 5.52 -5.83
CA VAL A 32 0.41 6.07 -4.92
C VAL A 32 -0.08 5.92 -3.49
N MET A 33 0.75 5.34 -2.62
CA MET A 33 0.45 5.12 -1.21
C MET A 33 1.69 5.41 -0.37
N ARG A 34 1.49 5.82 0.89
CA ARG A 34 2.58 5.86 1.86
C ARG A 34 2.81 4.46 2.41
N MET A 35 4.07 4.09 2.61
CA MET A 35 4.43 2.75 3.09
C MET A 35 4.00 2.51 4.55
N GLU A 36 3.88 3.58 5.35
CA GLU A 36 3.46 3.53 6.75
C GLU A 36 1.95 3.58 6.95
N ASP A 37 1.20 4.11 5.97
CA ASP A 37 -0.26 4.07 5.99
C ASP A 37 -0.66 2.64 5.60
N GLY A 38 -0.83 1.81 6.64
CA GLY A 38 -1.29 0.42 6.50
C GLY A 38 -2.44 0.36 5.51
N ALA A 39 -2.42 -0.62 4.61
CA ALA A 39 -3.26 -0.69 3.43
C ALA A 39 -4.76 -0.71 3.78
N VAL A 40 -5.34 0.46 4.08
CA VAL A 40 -6.77 0.69 4.19
C VAL A 40 -7.31 0.79 2.76
N VAL A 41 -7.22 -0.34 2.04
CA VAL A 41 -8.00 -0.51 0.83
C VAL A 41 -9.39 -0.88 1.31
N GLU A 42 -10.21 0.14 1.58
CA GLU A 42 -11.61 -0.05 1.96
C GLU A 42 -12.30 -1.00 0.98
N GLU A 43 -12.93 -2.04 1.55
CA GLU A 43 -13.87 -2.96 0.89
C GLU A 43 -13.32 -3.84 -0.24
N VAL A 44 -12.13 -4.42 -0.07
CA VAL A 44 -11.72 -5.56 -0.90
C VAL A 44 -12.21 -6.85 -0.28
N GLN A 45 -12.96 -7.66 -1.03
CA GLN A 45 -13.27 -9.02 -0.59
C GLN A 45 -11.97 -9.85 -0.60
N VAL A 46 -11.62 -10.45 0.53
CA VAL A 46 -10.38 -11.24 0.67
C VAL A 46 -10.67 -12.70 0.98
N VAL A 47 -9.70 -13.56 0.69
CA VAL A 47 -9.64 -14.96 1.13
C VAL A 47 -8.40 -15.11 2.02
N SER A 48 -8.55 -15.62 3.24
CA SER A 48 -7.42 -15.82 4.16
C SER A 48 -6.37 -16.74 3.53
N THR A 49 -5.10 -16.40 3.73
CA THR A 49 -3.96 -17.23 3.28
C THR A 49 -3.77 -18.49 4.13
N GLY A 50 -4.46 -18.61 5.26
CA GLY A 50 -4.26 -19.66 6.25
C GLY A 50 -3.12 -19.38 7.25
N SER A 51 -2.40 -18.26 7.09
CA SER A 51 -1.37 -17.79 8.02
C SER A 51 -1.75 -16.41 8.57
N LEU A 52 -1.98 -16.33 9.89
CA LEU A 52 -2.36 -15.09 10.56
C LEU A 52 -1.32 -13.97 10.35
N GLY A 53 -0.03 -14.32 10.38
CA GLY A 53 1.04 -13.35 10.17
C GLY A 53 1.06 -12.77 8.75
N LEU A 54 0.74 -13.60 7.76
CA LEU A 54 0.70 -13.17 6.36
C LEU A 54 -0.56 -12.33 6.09
N ASP A 55 -1.71 -12.71 6.66
CA ASP A 55 -2.95 -11.94 6.55
C ASP A 55 -2.80 -10.52 7.15
N ILE A 56 -2.10 -10.39 8.29
CA ILE A 56 -1.80 -9.08 8.89
C ILE A 56 -0.81 -8.28 8.03
N ALA A 57 0.26 -8.92 7.52
CA ALA A 57 1.27 -8.26 6.70
C ALA A 57 0.71 -7.73 5.37
N LEU A 58 -0.27 -8.42 4.79
CA LEU A 58 -0.98 -7.97 3.59
C LEU A 58 -1.83 -6.71 3.84
N GLY A 59 -2.10 -6.35 5.10
CA GLY A 59 -2.87 -5.17 5.51
C GLY A 59 -4.38 -5.27 5.25
N VAL A 60 -4.78 -6.06 4.26
CA VAL A 60 -6.17 -6.33 3.88
C VAL A 60 -6.73 -7.62 4.49
N GLY A 61 -5.92 -8.40 5.23
CA GLY A 61 -6.37 -9.62 5.90
C GLY A 61 -6.39 -10.88 5.03
N GLY A 62 -5.77 -10.87 3.85
CA GLY A 62 -5.67 -12.03 2.98
C GLY A 62 -5.51 -11.70 1.49
N LEU A 63 -5.70 -12.70 0.64
CA LEU A 63 -5.59 -12.55 -0.82
C LEU A 63 -6.83 -11.84 -1.40
N PRO A 64 -6.66 -10.77 -2.18
CA PRO A 64 -7.78 -10.03 -2.77
C PRO A 64 -8.47 -10.82 -3.89
N ARG A 65 -9.80 -10.95 -3.79
CA ARG A 65 -10.62 -11.61 -4.82
C ARG A 65 -10.67 -10.75 -6.09
N GLY A 66 -10.69 -11.42 -7.24
CA GLY A 66 -10.75 -10.75 -8.55
C GLY A 66 -9.45 -10.07 -8.98
N ARG A 67 -8.34 -10.33 -8.30
CA ARG A 67 -7.00 -9.87 -8.67
C ARG A 67 -6.06 -11.04 -8.91
N ILE A 68 -5.06 -10.82 -9.75
CA ILE A 68 -3.98 -11.77 -10.01
C ILE A 68 -2.96 -11.63 -8.88
N VAL A 69 -2.58 -12.76 -8.27
CA VAL A 69 -1.57 -12.84 -7.21
C VAL A 69 -0.44 -13.73 -7.72
N GLU A 70 0.80 -13.27 -7.57
CA GLU A 70 2.00 -14.04 -7.89
C GLU A 70 2.65 -14.50 -6.58
N ILE A 71 2.93 -15.82 -6.49
CA ILE A 71 3.67 -16.42 -5.39
C ILE A 71 4.91 -17.06 -6.00
N TYR A 72 6.09 -16.63 -5.55
CA TYR A 72 7.36 -17.16 -6.03
C TYR A 72 8.15 -17.78 -4.87
N GLY A 73 8.93 -18.81 -5.18
CA GLY A 73 9.78 -19.50 -4.23
C GLY A 73 10.52 -20.66 -4.90
N PRO A 74 11.61 -21.15 -4.30
CA PRO A 74 12.29 -22.34 -4.80
C PRO A 74 11.34 -23.55 -4.78
N GLU A 75 11.45 -24.45 -5.77
CA GLU A 75 10.81 -25.77 -5.73
C GLU A 75 11.46 -26.61 -4.64
N SER A 76 11.01 -26.44 -3.40
CA SER A 76 11.05 -27.39 -2.27
C SER A 76 10.50 -26.67 -1.04
N ASN A 77 9.19 -26.69 -0.88
CA ASN A 77 8.56 -26.56 0.44
C ASN A 77 8.42 -27.97 1.02
N ASP A 78 9.53 -28.70 1.16
CA ASP A 78 9.64 -30.02 1.77
C ASP A 78 11.07 -30.10 2.33
N CYS A 79 11.31 -30.20 3.64
CA CYS A 79 10.56 -30.84 4.72
C CYS A 79 10.49 -29.94 5.97
#